data_AF-A0AAD7CQP3-F1
#
_entry.id   AF-A0AAD7CQP3-F1
#
_cell.length_a   1.000
_cell.length_b   1.000
_cell.length_c   1.000
_cell.angle_alpha   90.00
_cell.angle_beta   90.00
_cell.angle_gamma   90.00
#
_symmetry.space_group_name_H-M   'P 1'
#
loop_
_entity.id
_entity.type
_entity.pdbx_description
1 polymer ?
#
loop_
_entity_poly.entity_id
_entity_poly.type
_entity_poly.pdbx_seq_one_letter_code
_entity_poly.pdbx_strand_id
1 'polypeptide(L)'
;MEELQKALKEAKTRGSGVPLAELLVRSSDGIESAAVPLGAIGAMITIEGAQYLVTTNVDYVPALPTTAKHDVYLRKDLRYGPDDHTIWPQQYSERYCHLAAIRTPQGVADDSAIYFFEPQSQDFVQQDGPTLTAALGSLHSARLSQFAAAVDDLLNSYTFYAKQHPGKLPPPLNPLVNSMSAALERLEVVPATQEQTFLAVRNLQRTLLEVDALLT
;
A
#
# COMPACT_ATOMS: atom_id res chain seq x y z
N MET A 1 15.23 22.52 15.82
CA MET A 1 13.84 22.03 15.99
C MET A 1 12.83 23.18 16.09
N GLU A 2 13.04 24.19 16.93
CA GLU A 2 12.17 25.38 17.01
C GLU A 2 12.16 26.24 15.73
N GLU A 3 13.31 26.41 15.06
CA GLU A 3 13.37 27.17 13.79
C GLU A 3 12.69 26.45 12.62
N LEU A 4 12.70 25.11 12.62
CA LEU A 4 12.04 24.29 11.60
C LEU A 4 10.51 24.36 11.71
N GLN A 5 9.99 24.38 12.94
CA GLN A 5 8.55 24.54 13.20
C GLN A 5 8.06 25.97 12.93
N LYS A 6 8.91 26.98 13.13
CA LYS A 6 8.62 28.37 12.78
C LYS A 6 8.58 28.58 11.25
N ALA A 7 9.53 28.00 10.51
CA ALA A 7 9.56 28.06 9.04
C ALA A 7 8.36 27.34 8.40
N LEU A 8 7.93 26.18 8.93
CA LEU A 8 6.74 25.48 8.45
C LEU A 8 5.44 26.26 8.67
N LYS A 9 5.35 27.04 9.76
CA LYS A 9 4.18 27.85 10.12
C LYS A 9 4.10 29.15 9.31
N GLU A 10 5.25 29.71 8.94
CA GLU A 10 5.38 30.88 8.05
C GLU A 10 5.13 30.52 6.57
N ALA A 11 5.51 29.31 6.13
CA ALA A 11 5.22 28.82 4.78
C ALA A 11 3.73 28.51 4.54
N LYS A 12 2.99 28.08 5.58
CA LYS A 12 1.53 27.86 5.52
C LYS A 12 0.71 29.16 5.45
N THR A 13 1.25 30.29 5.91
CA THR A 13 0.53 31.58 6.00
C THR A 13 0.74 32.47 4.77
N ARG A 14 1.75 32.20 3.94
CA ARG A 14 1.99 32.93 2.68
C ARG A 14 1.71 32.01 1.50
N GLY A 15 0.47 32.03 1.03
CA GLY A 15 0.18 31.57 -0.32
C GLY A 15 1.08 32.32 -1.30
N SER A 16 1.73 31.56 -2.20
CA SER A 16 2.67 31.98 -3.25
C SER A 16 4.15 32.12 -2.86
N GLY A 17 4.97 31.28 -3.53
CA GLY A 17 6.30 31.60 -4.03
C GLY A 17 7.41 31.89 -3.01
N VAL A 18 8.12 30.85 -2.58
CA VAL A 18 9.52 30.99 -2.11
C VAL A 18 10.42 30.15 -3.03
N PRO A 19 11.56 30.68 -3.52
CA PRO A 19 12.43 29.95 -4.43
C PRO A 19 13.08 28.73 -3.76
N LEU A 20 13.03 27.63 -4.51
CA LEU A 20 13.40 26.26 -4.16
C LEU A 20 14.92 26.02 -4.20
N ALA A 21 15.69 26.78 -3.43
CA ALA A 21 17.10 26.50 -3.24
C ALA A 21 17.37 26.19 -1.76
N GLU A 22 18.09 25.09 -1.54
CA GLU A 22 18.71 24.66 -0.27
C GLU A 22 17.86 23.76 0.64
N LEU A 23 17.86 22.46 0.31
CA LEU A 23 17.91 21.42 1.35
C LEU A 23 18.86 20.29 0.90
N LEU A 24 20.09 20.31 1.42
CA LEU A 24 21.10 19.28 1.21
C LEU A 24 20.85 18.11 2.17
N VAL A 25 20.64 16.90 1.65
CA VAL A 25 20.64 15.67 2.45
C VAL A 25 22.00 14.98 2.26
N ARG A 26 22.81 14.94 3.32
CA ARG A 26 24.09 14.20 3.32
C ARG A 26 23.82 12.71 3.54
N SER A 27 24.30 11.87 2.62
CA SER A 27 24.51 10.43 2.81
C SER A 27 25.99 10.17 3.11
N SER A 28 26.28 9.20 4.00
CA SER A 28 27.59 8.93 4.60
C SER A 28 28.65 8.33 3.65
N ASP A 29 28.34 8.08 2.37
CA ASP A 29 29.24 7.40 1.43
C ASP A 29 29.63 8.25 0.19
N GLY A 30 29.58 9.58 0.29
CA GLY A 30 30.19 10.46 -0.73
C GLY A 30 29.43 10.57 -2.06
N ILE A 31 28.14 10.18 -2.09
CA ILE A 31 27.23 10.47 -3.20
C ILE A 31 26.40 11.70 -2.81
N GLU A 32 26.64 12.82 -3.49
CA GLU A 32 25.84 14.05 -3.35
C GLU A 32 24.47 13.87 -4.04
N SER A 33 23.51 13.25 -3.36
CA SER A 33 22.12 13.27 -3.82
C SER A 33 21.38 14.45 -3.18
N ALA A 34 21.08 15.47 -3.99
CA ALA A 34 20.19 16.56 -3.59
C ALA A 34 18.74 16.18 -3.95
N ALA A 35 17.90 15.97 -2.95
CA ALA A 35 16.45 15.84 -3.14
C ALA A 35 15.82 17.23 -3.00
N VAL A 36 15.35 17.81 -4.11
CA VAL A 36 14.62 19.09 -4.11
C VAL A 36 13.13 18.79 -4.13
N PRO A 37 12.35 19.16 -3.09
CA PRO A 37 10.91 18.93 -3.06
C PRO A 37 10.20 19.87 -4.05
N LEU A 38 9.75 19.35 -5.19
CA LEU A 38 8.88 20.07 -6.11
C LEU A 38 7.45 19.82 -5.65
N GLY A 39 6.77 20.79 -5.02
CA GLY A 39 5.43 20.58 -4.47
C GLY A 39 4.45 19.93 -5.47
N ALA A 40 3.43 19.17 -5.10
CA ALA A 40 3.02 18.59 -3.81
C ALA A 40 3.13 17.05 -3.78
N ILE A 41 3.70 16.43 -4.83
CA ILE A 41 3.65 14.97 -5.04
C ILE A 41 4.94 14.50 -5.77
N GLY A 42 6.09 15.14 -5.52
CA GLY A 42 7.35 14.67 -6.11
C GLY A 42 8.63 15.35 -5.64
N ALA A 43 9.76 14.71 -5.96
CA ALA A 43 11.11 15.22 -5.71
C ALA A 43 11.97 15.04 -6.95
N MET A 44 12.83 16.03 -7.22
CA MET A 44 13.89 15.85 -8.20
C MET A 44 15.14 15.34 -7.51
N ILE A 45 15.69 14.23 -7.98
CA ILE A 45 16.95 13.65 -7.50
C ILE A 45 17.99 13.69 -8.62
N THR A 46 19.25 13.98 -8.29
CA THR A 46 20.36 13.94 -9.26
C THR A 46 21.22 12.71 -8.99
N ILE A 47 21.43 11.89 -10.02
CA ILE A 47 22.29 10.69 -9.96
C ILE A 47 23.27 10.80 -11.14
N GLU A 48 24.58 10.82 -10.86
CA GLU A 48 25.63 10.91 -11.89
C GLU A 48 25.45 12.11 -12.87
N GLY A 49 24.90 13.22 -12.38
CA GLY A 49 24.64 14.42 -13.18
C GLY A 49 23.34 14.40 -14.00
N ALA A 50 22.62 13.28 -14.02
CA ALA A 50 21.27 13.19 -14.60
C ALA A 50 20.19 13.52 -13.54
N GLN A 51 19.17 14.28 -13.95
CA GLN A 51 18.03 14.63 -13.10
C GLN A 51 16.88 13.64 -13.32
N TYR A 52 16.33 13.13 -12.22
CA TYR A 52 15.19 12.22 -12.19
C TYR A 52 14.07 12.83 -11.36
N LEU A 53 12.84 12.71 -11.84
CA LEU A 53 11.64 13.06 -11.08
C LEU A 53 11.10 11.80 -10.39
N VAL A 54 10.95 11.86 -9.07
CA VAL A 54 10.26 10.85 -8.26
C VAL A 54 8.90 11.42 -7.90
N THR A 55 7.83 10.67 -8.16
CA THR A 55 6.47 11.02 -7.72
C THR A 55 5.91 9.91 -6.83
N THR A 56 5.04 10.27 -5.89
CA THR A 56 4.41 9.34 -4.94
C THR A 56 2.89 9.44 -5.01
N ASN A 57 2.16 8.60 -4.30
CA ASN A 57 0.70 8.69 -4.16
C ASN A 57 0.25 9.46 -2.90
N VAL A 58 1.15 10.20 -2.25
CA VAL A 58 0.86 11.02 -1.05
C VAL A 58 1.39 12.44 -1.20
N ASP A 59 1.00 13.33 -0.29
CA ASP A 59 1.38 14.76 -0.28
C ASP A 59 2.82 15.03 0.23
N TYR A 60 3.64 13.99 0.32
CA TYR A 60 5.04 14.06 0.74
C TYR A 60 5.91 13.02 0.00
N VAL A 61 7.21 13.25 0.00
CA VAL A 61 8.19 12.28 -0.53
C VAL A 61 8.87 11.60 0.66
N PRO A 62 8.67 10.29 0.86
CA PRO A 62 9.35 9.57 1.93
C PRO A 62 10.86 9.55 1.66
N ALA A 63 11.66 9.65 2.72
CA ALA A 63 13.10 9.43 2.61
C ALA A 63 13.34 8.01 2.10
N LEU A 64 14.12 7.89 1.03
CA LEU A 64 14.54 6.60 0.50
C LEU A 64 15.35 5.86 1.58
N PRO A 65 15.16 4.53 1.75
CA PRO A 65 16.07 3.72 2.55
C PRO A 65 17.50 3.97 2.05
N THR A 66 18.39 4.41 2.93
CA THR A 66 19.74 4.88 2.58
C THR A 66 20.68 3.79 2.07
N THR A 67 20.26 2.52 2.11
CA THR A 67 21.05 1.38 1.68
C THR A 67 20.46 0.76 0.42
N ALA A 68 21.28 0.64 -0.63
CA ALA A 68 20.92 -0.01 -1.90
C ALA A 68 20.48 -1.48 -1.75
N LYS A 69 20.70 -2.07 -0.58
CA LYS A 69 20.09 -3.31 -0.12
C LYS A 69 19.45 -3.03 1.24
N HIS A 70 18.16 -3.26 1.36
CA HIS A 70 17.48 -3.33 2.64
C HIS A 70 16.80 -4.69 2.73
N ASP A 71 16.99 -5.34 3.87
CA ASP A 71 16.34 -6.61 4.15
C ASP A 71 14.87 -6.35 4.49
N VAL A 72 13.97 -7.05 3.79
CA VAL A 72 12.53 -6.97 4.02
C VAL A 72 12.13 -8.03 5.04
N TYR A 73 11.51 -7.59 6.13
CA TYR A 73 11.04 -8.47 7.21
C TYR A 73 9.56 -8.27 7.47
N LEU A 74 8.87 -9.38 7.78
CA LEU A 74 7.52 -9.33 8.31
C LEU A 74 7.56 -8.73 9.72
N ARG A 75 6.81 -7.65 9.94
CA ARG A 75 6.74 -6.94 11.22
C ARG A 75 5.59 -7.48 12.08
N LYS A 76 5.51 -6.99 13.33
CA LYS A 76 4.48 -7.38 14.31
C LYS A 76 3.04 -7.07 13.86
N ASP A 77 2.86 -6.08 12.99
CA ASP A 77 1.58 -5.72 12.37
C ASP A 77 1.30 -6.53 11.08
N LEU A 78 2.14 -7.55 10.80
CA LEU A 78 2.04 -8.46 9.66
C LEU A 78 2.18 -7.76 8.30
N ARG A 79 2.87 -6.62 8.31
CA ARG A 79 3.24 -5.84 7.14
C ARG A 79 4.74 -5.84 6.91
N TYR A 80 5.14 -5.46 5.70
CA TYR A 80 6.53 -5.35 5.28
C TYR A 80 7.14 -3.95 5.52
N GLY A 81 6.46 -3.10 6.31
CA GLY A 81 6.94 -1.75 6.59
C GLY A 81 6.91 -0.85 5.35
N PRO A 82 8.02 -0.14 5.04
CA PRO A 82 8.09 0.72 3.85
C PRO A 82 7.88 0.01 2.51
N ASP A 83 8.07 -1.30 2.46
CA ASP A 83 7.87 -2.10 1.25
C ASP A 83 6.40 -2.56 1.07
N ASP A 84 5.50 -2.16 1.99
CA ASP A 84 4.11 -2.57 1.98
C ASP A 84 3.17 -1.46 1.50
N HIS A 85 2.63 -1.62 0.29
CA HIS A 85 1.73 -0.64 -0.32
C HIS A 85 0.38 -0.48 0.37
N THR A 86 0.04 -1.35 1.34
CA THR A 86 -1.19 -1.17 2.13
C THR A 86 -1.13 0.03 3.07
N ILE A 87 0.08 0.49 3.41
CA ILE A 87 0.30 1.60 4.36
C ILE A 87 1.36 2.58 3.90
N TRP A 88 2.23 2.19 2.97
CA TRP A 88 3.36 3.01 2.55
C TRP A 88 3.14 3.62 1.17
N PRO A 89 3.56 4.89 0.97
CA PRO A 89 3.48 5.51 -0.33
C PRO A 89 4.27 4.76 -1.39
N GLN A 90 3.71 4.65 -2.59
CA GLN A 90 4.34 3.98 -3.71
C GLN A 90 4.95 5.00 -4.66
N GLN A 91 6.18 4.72 -5.09
CA GLN A 91 6.86 5.52 -6.10
C GLN A 91 6.40 5.11 -7.49
N TYR A 92 6.32 6.09 -8.39
CA TYR A 92 6.04 5.78 -9.79
C TYR A 92 7.16 4.94 -10.40
N SER A 93 6.77 3.83 -11.02
CA SER A 93 7.62 2.97 -11.81
C SER A 93 6.91 2.66 -13.12
N GLU A 94 7.57 2.83 -14.26
CA GLU A 94 6.97 2.54 -15.57
C GLU A 94 6.48 1.09 -15.68
N ARG A 95 7.24 0.15 -15.08
CA ARG A 95 6.90 -1.27 -15.08
C ARG A 95 5.70 -1.62 -14.20
N TYR A 96 5.49 -0.87 -13.13
CA TYR A 96 4.46 -1.12 -12.12
C TYR A 96 3.71 0.18 -11.80
N CYS A 97 3.26 0.86 -12.85
CA CYS A 97 2.69 2.20 -12.73
C CYS A 97 1.41 2.24 -11.89
N HIS A 98 0.68 1.12 -11.84
CA HIS A 98 -0.53 0.95 -11.04
C HIS A 98 -0.26 1.07 -9.53
N LEU A 99 0.95 0.75 -9.05
CA LEU A 99 1.27 0.90 -7.63
C LEU A 99 1.15 2.35 -7.16
N ALA A 100 1.53 3.31 -8.02
CA ALA A 100 1.36 4.74 -7.74
C ALA A 100 -0.11 5.21 -7.83
N ALA A 101 -1.01 4.40 -8.38
CA ALA A 101 -2.45 4.66 -8.40
C ALA A 101 -3.18 4.04 -7.20
N ILE A 102 -2.51 3.24 -6.37
CA ILE A 102 -3.10 2.69 -5.15
C ILE A 102 -3.51 3.83 -4.23
N ARG A 103 -4.78 3.82 -3.82
CA ARG A 103 -5.34 4.81 -2.90
C ARG A 103 -4.70 4.67 -1.52
N THR A 104 -4.52 5.80 -0.83
CA THR A 104 -4.06 5.79 0.56
C THR A 104 -5.25 5.70 1.51
N PRO A 105 -5.06 5.21 2.76
CA PRO A 105 -6.15 5.11 3.73
C PRO A 105 -6.85 6.45 4.00
N GLN A 106 -6.14 7.57 3.82
CA GLN A 106 -6.67 8.91 4.00
C GLN A 106 -7.58 9.28 2.80
N GLY A 107 -8.89 9.40 3.05
CA GLY A 107 -9.87 9.85 2.03
C GLY A 107 -10.63 8.73 1.33
N VAL A 108 -10.58 7.50 1.86
CA VAL A 108 -11.33 6.36 1.35
C VAL A 108 -12.80 6.48 1.76
N ALA A 109 -13.71 6.34 0.80
CA ALA A 109 -15.15 6.25 1.06
C ALA A 109 -15.49 4.97 1.85
N ASP A 110 -16.61 4.96 2.56
CA ASP A 110 -17.02 3.85 3.44
C ASP A 110 -16.97 2.48 2.74
N ASP A 111 -17.30 2.42 1.44
CA ASP A 111 -17.36 1.18 0.65
C ASP A 111 -16.00 0.48 0.47
N SER A 112 -14.88 1.21 0.48
CA SER A 112 -13.53 0.64 0.35
C SER A 112 -12.78 0.57 1.68
N ALA A 113 -13.43 0.86 2.81
CA ALA A 113 -12.80 0.86 4.13
C ALA A 113 -12.22 -0.52 4.51
N ILE A 114 -12.81 -1.62 4.02
CA ILE A 114 -12.34 -2.99 4.27
C ILE A 114 -10.93 -3.25 3.69
N TYR A 115 -10.50 -2.49 2.69
CA TYR A 115 -9.16 -2.63 2.09
C TYR A 115 -8.05 -2.25 3.08
N PHE A 116 -8.37 -1.39 4.04
CA PHE A 116 -7.44 -0.86 5.04
C PHE A 116 -7.76 -1.35 6.46
N PHE A 117 -8.69 -2.29 6.59
CA PHE A 117 -9.08 -2.87 7.87
C PHE A 117 -7.88 -3.45 8.64
N GLU A 118 -7.82 -3.16 9.94
CA GLU A 118 -6.79 -3.66 10.85
C GLU A 118 -7.41 -4.72 11.78
N PRO A 119 -7.18 -6.03 11.54
CA PRO A 119 -7.77 -7.07 12.36
C PRO A 119 -7.28 -6.97 13.81
N GLN A 120 -8.23 -7.05 14.75
CA GLN A 120 -7.99 -7.09 16.18
C GLN A 120 -8.30 -8.49 16.71
N SER A 121 -7.83 -8.84 17.91
CA SER A 121 -8.08 -10.17 18.49
C SER A 121 -9.57 -10.56 18.57
N GLN A 122 -10.46 -9.57 18.72
CA GLN A 122 -11.92 -9.80 18.71
C GLN A 122 -12.48 -10.21 17.34
N ASP A 123 -11.75 -9.95 16.25
CA ASP A 123 -12.12 -10.36 14.90
C ASP A 123 -11.70 -11.81 14.59
N PHE A 124 -11.05 -12.51 15.53
CA PHE A 124 -10.71 -13.92 15.40
C PHE A 124 -11.67 -14.78 16.21
N VAL A 125 -12.31 -15.74 15.55
CA VAL A 125 -13.22 -16.71 16.17
C VAL A 125 -12.50 -18.04 16.24
N GLN A 126 -12.06 -18.40 17.44
CA GLN A 126 -11.44 -19.68 17.73
C GLN A 126 -12.46 -20.81 17.54
N GLN A 127 -12.04 -21.92 16.94
CA GLN A 127 -12.89 -23.10 16.77
C GLN A 127 -12.92 -23.91 18.06
N ASP A 128 -14.11 -24.39 18.41
CA ASP A 128 -14.26 -25.40 19.44
C ASP A 128 -13.67 -26.73 18.94
N GLY A 129 -12.70 -27.27 19.67
CA GLY A 129 -12.02 -28.49 19.25
C GLY A 129 -11.12 -29.11 20.31
N PRO A 130 -10.58 -30.30 20.02
CA PRO A 130 -9.60 -30.96 20.87
C PRO A 130 -8.34 -30.10 21.04
N THR A 131 -7.55 -30.34 22.10
CA THR A 131 -6.38 -29.53 22.48
C THR A 131 -5.40 -29.25 21.33
N LEU A 132 -5.25 -30.19 20.39
CA LEU A 132 -4.35 -30.07 19.24
C LEU A 132 -4.80 -29.02 18.19
N THR A 133 -6.10 -28.75 18.09
CA THR A 133 -6.67 -27.74 17.18
C THR A 133 -7.23 -26.53 17.93
N ALA A 134 -7.06 -26.48 19.26
CA ALA A 134 -7.61 -25.42 20.08
C ALA A 134 -7.11 -24.04 19.65
N ALA A 135 -5.89 -23.90 19.12
CA ALA A 135 -5.37 -22.61 18.67
C ALA A 135 -5.86 -22.17 17.27
N LEU A 136 -6.65 -23.01 16.59
CA LEU A 136 -7.13 -22.73 15.24
C LEU A 136 -8.49 -22.02 15.27
N GLY A 137 -8.73 -21.20 14.27
CA GLY A 137 -9.94 -20.42 14.14
C GLY A 137 -10.06 -19.80 12.77
N SER A 138 -11.03 -18.90 12.64
CA SER A 138 -11.31 -18.18 11.40
C SER A 138 -11.53 -16.70 11.68
N LEU A 139 -11.54 -15.91 10.62
CA LEU A 139 -11.96 -14.52 10.71
C LEU A 139 -13.46 -14.46 11.05
N HIS A 140 -13.84 -13.50 11.88
CA HIS A 140 -15.23 -13.24 12.25
C HIS A 140 -16.09 -13.08 10.98
N SER A 141 -17.23 -13.77 10.94
CA SER A 141 -18.08 -13.88 9.74
C SER A 141 -18.48 -12.53 9.17
N ALA A 142 -18.81 -11.55 10.02
CA ALA A 142 -19.13 -10.19 9.57
C ALA A 142 -18.00 -9.54 8.75
N ARG A 143 -16.73 -9.75 9.12
CA ARG A 143 -15.57 -9.24 8.36
C ARG A 143 -15.35 -10.03 7.09
N LEU A 144 -15.53 -11.35 7.16
CA LEU A 144 -15.44 -12.22 6.00
C LEU A 144 -16.46 -11.84 4.92
N SER A 145 -17.71 -11.55 5.32
CA SER A 145 -18.75 -11.06 4.39
C SER A 145 -18.41 -9.70 3.77
N GLN A 146 -17.75 -8.80 4.52
CA GLN A 146 -17.27 -7.53 3.96
C GLN A 146 -16.18 -7.75 2.91
N PHE A 147 -15.25 -8.68 3.15
CA PHE A 147 -14.23 -9.05 2.15
C PHE A 147 -14.84 -9.74 0.94
N ALA A 148 -15.81 -10.64 1.13
CA ALA A 148 -16.51 -11.30 0.04
C ALA A 148 -17.22 -10.30 -0.87
N ALA A 149 -17.97 -9.35 -0.28
CA ALA A 149 -18.63 -8.29 -1.04
C ALA A 149 -17.64 -7.44 -1.83
N ALA A 150 -16.52 -7.03 -1.23
CA ALA A 150 -15.46 -6.29 -1.91
C ALA A 150 -14.84 -7.06 -3.09
N VAL A 151 -14.60 -8.37 -2.92
CA VAL A 151 -14.08 -9.24 -3.99
C VAL A 151 -15.10 -9.35 -5.12
N ASP A 152 -16.37 -9.55 -4.81
CA ASP A 152 -17.44 -9.64 -5.81
C ASP A 152 -17.57 -8.34 -6.63
N ASP A 153 -17.50 -7.18 -5.96
CA ASP A 153 -17.54 -5.87 -6.62
C ASP A 153 -16.37 -5.67 -7.60
N LEU A 154 -15.15 -6.07 -7.21
CA LEU A 154 -13.99 -6.01 -8.09
C LEU A 154 -14.05 -7.06 -9.21
N LEU A 155 -14.61 -8.25 -8.97
CA LEU A 155 -14.82 -9.25 -10.03
C LEU A 155 -15.84 -8.78 -11.07
N ASN A 156 -16.89 -8.08 -10.64
CA ASN A 156 -17.86 -7.45 -11.53
C ASN A 156 -17.19 -6.35 -12.36
N SER A 157 -16.38 -5.51 -11.72
CA SER A 157 -15.61 -4.43 -12.36
C SER A 157 -14.59 -4.98 -13.37
N TYR A 158 -13.87 -6.04 -13.00
CA TYR A 158 -12.97 -6.78 -13.89
C TYR A 158 -13.70 -7.34 -15.10
N THR A 159 -14.85 -7.99 -14.89
CA THR A 159 -15.66 -8.57 -15.98
C THR A 159 -16.14 -7.48 -16.95
N PHE A 160 -16.55 -6.33 -16.41
CA PHE A 160 -16.94 -5.18 -17.21
C PHE A 160 -15.75 -4.62 -18.01
N TYR A 161 -14.62 -4.38 -17.35
CA TYR A 161 -13.39 -3.89 -17.97
C TYR A 161 -12.89 -4.84 -19.08
N ALA A 162 -12.86 -6.14 -18.83
CA ALA A 162 -12.42 -7.14 -19.81
C ALA A 162 -13.32 -7.19 -21.05
N LYS A 163 -14.63 -6.94 -20.89
CA LYS A 163 -15.56 -6.80 -22.03
C LYS A 163 -15.31 -5.52 -22.82
N GLN A 164 -14.97 -4.42 -22.15
CA GLN A 164 -14.65 -3.15 -22.82
C GLN A 164 -13.30 -3.15 -23.53
N HIS A 165 -12.34 -3.93 -23.02
CA HIS A 165 -10.95 -3.95 -23.49
C HIS A 165 -10.48 -5.36 -23.91
N PRO A 166 -11.13 -6.00 -24.90
CA PRO A 166 -10.80 -7.36 -25.31
C PRO A 166 -9.34 -7.44 -25.80
N GLY A 167 -8.56 -8.35 -25.21
CA GLY A 167 -7.16 -8.58 -25.56
C GLY A 167 -6.17 -7.49 -25.12
N LYS A 168 -6.62 -6.50 -24.33
CA LYS A 168 -5.80 -5.36 -23.86
C LYS A 168 -5.75 -5.25 -22.34
N LEU A 169 -5.88 -6.38 -21.64
CA LEU A 169 -5.76 -6.41 -20.19
C LEU A 169 -4.31 -6.11 -19.77
N PRO A 170 -4.09 -5.31 -18.71
CA PRO A 170 -2.77 -5.16 -18.12
C PRO A 170 -2.20 -6.55 -17.77
N PRO A 171 -0.93 -6.84 -18.10
CA PRO A 171 -0.34 -8.15 -17.83
C PRO A 171 -0.50 -8.67 -16.38
N PRO A 172 -0.40 -7.84 -15.31
CA PRO A 172 -0.56 -8.34 -13.95
C PRO A 172 -2.02 -8.57 -13.54
N LEU A 173 -3.02 -8.07 -14.27
CA LEU A 173 -4.41 -8.05 -13.80
C LEU A 173 -5.00 -9.45 -13.60
N ASN A 174 -4.89 -10.34 -14.60
CA ASN A 174 -5.41 -11.71 -14.50
C ASN A 174 -4.79 -12.51 -13.33
N PRO A 175 -3.45 -12.59 -13.18
CA PRO A 175 -2.87 -13.32 -12.05
C PRO A 175 -3.24 -12.70 -10.69
N LEU A 176 -3.39 -11.37 -10.60
CA LEU A 176 -3.84 -10.70 -9.38
C LEU A 176 -5.29 -11.03 -9.03
N VAL A 177 -6.20 -11.02 -10.00
CA VAL A 177 -7.62 -11.41 -9.79
C VAL A 177 -7.73 -12.85 -9.31
N ASN A 178 -6.99 -13.78 -9.94
CA ASN A 178 -6.97 -15.17 -9.49
C ASN A 178 -6.39 -15.32 -8.08
N SER A 179 -5.34 -14.55 -7.75
CA SER A 179 -4.71 -14.56 -6.42
C SER A 179 -5.66 -14.00 -5.36
N MET A 180 -6.42 -12.95 -5.69
CA MET A 180 -7.43 -12.34 -4.83
C MET A 180 -8.55 -13.35 -4.50
N SER A 181 -9.13 -14.02 -5.50
CA SER A 181 -10.17 -15.03 -5.28
C SER A 181 -9.64 -16.21 -4.46
N ALA A 182 -8.44 -16.71 -4.77
CA ALA A 182 -7.83 -17.81 -4.01
C ALA A 182 -7.47 -17.41 -2.57
N ALA A 183 -7.12 -16.14 -2.33
CA ALA A 183 -6.85 -15.63 -0.99
C ALA A 183 -8.13 -15.55 -0.14
N LEU A 184 -9.25 -15.11 -0.73
CA LEU A 184 -10.55 -15.13 -0.07
C LEU A 184 -11.00 -16.56 0.24
N GLU A 185 -10.99 -17.46 -0.74
CA GLU A 185 -11.40 -18.86 -0.54
C GLU A 185 -10.61 -19.52 0.60
N ARG A 186 -9.29 -19.28 0.65
CA ARG A 186 -8.45 -19.78 1.73
C ARG A 186 -8.87 -19.23 3.09
N LEU A 187 -9.21 -17.94 3.16
CA LEU A 187 -9.65 -17.28 4.39
C LEU A 187 -11.01 -17.81 4.88
N GLU A 188 -11.87 -18.23 3.94
CA GLU A 188 -13.18 -18.82 4.24
C GLU A 188 -13.08 -20.29 4.71
N VAL A 189 -12.22 -21.07 4.05
CA VAL A 189 -12.25 -22.54 4.18
C VAL A 189 -11.19 -23.08 5.14
N VAL A 190 -10.04 -22.40 5.30
CA VAL A 190 -8.89 -22.95 6.02
C VAL A 190 -8.79 -22.35 7.43
N PRO A 191 -9.09 -23.12 8.49
CA PRO A 191 -8.82 -22.66 9.85
C PRO A 191 -7.32 -22.53 10.07
N ALA A 192 -6.91 -21.46 10.72
CA ALA A 192 -5.50 -21.17 10.98
C ALA A 192 -5.32 -20.54 12.35
N THR A 193 -4.08 -20.39 12.79
CA THR A 193 -3.79 -19.59 13.98
C THR A 193 -4.15 -18.13 13.73
N GLN A 194 -4.41 -17.36 14.79
CA GLN A 194 -4.74 -15.93 14.69
C GLN A 194 -3.74 -15.15 13.83
N GLU A 195 -2.44 -15.38 14.03
CA GLU A 195 -1.39 -14.72 13.25
C GLU A 195 -1.46 -15.07 11.76
N GLN A 196 -1.69 -16.34 11.43
CA GLN A 196 -1.83 -16.79 10.05
C GLN A 196 -3.11 -16.25 9.39
N THR A 197 -4.22 -16.19 10.11
CA THR A 197 -5.47 -15.59 9.63
C THR A 197 -5.27 -14.10 9.34
N PHE A 198 -4.62 -13.37 10.24
CA PHE A 198 -4.40 -11.94 10.04
C PHE A 198 -3.39 -11.68 8.92
N LEU A 199 -2.37 -12.54 8.75
CA LEU A 199 -1.47 -12.46 7.60
C LEU A 199 -2.21 -12.75 6.29
N ALA A 200 -3.15 -13.70 6.28
CA ALA A 200 -3.99 -13.97 5.12
C ALA A 200 -4.89 -12.78 4.76
N VAL A 201 -5.46 -12.10 5.77
CA VAL A 201 -6.18 -10.82 5.58
C VAL A 201 -5.28 -9.79 4.90
N ARG A 202 -4.04 -9.62 5.36
CA ARG A 202 -3.08 -8.69 4.74
C ARG A 202 -2.77 -9.03 3.29
N ASN A 203 -2.60 -10.31 2.98
CA ASN A 203 -2.35 -10.75 1.61
C ASN A 203 -3.56 -10.47 0.70
N LEU A 204 -4.78 -10.72 1.18
CA LEU A 204 -6.00 -10.39 0.43
C LEU A 204 -6.09 -8.88 0.18
N GLN A 205 -5.86 -8.05 1.20
CA GLN A 205 -5.86 -6.58 1.07
C GLN A 205 -4.83 -6.07 0.06
N ARG A 206 -3.61 -6.62 0.05
CA ARG A 206 -2.60 -6.26 -0.96
C ARG A 206 -3.11 -6.51 -2.38
N THR A 207 -3.71 -7.67 -2.62
CA THR A 207 -4.26 -8.01 -3.94
C THR A 207 -5.49 -7.17 -4.30
N LEU A 208 -6.37 -6.87 -3.34
CA LEU A 208 -7.54 -6.00 -3.54
C LEU A 208 -7.11 -4.61 -4.04
N LEU A 209 -6.14 -4.01 -3.35
CA LEU A 209 -5.62 -2.68 -3.68
C LEU A 209 -4.96 -2.62 -5.06
N GLU A 210 -4.20 -3.66 -5.43
CA GLU A 210 -3.57 -3.70 -6.76
C GLU A 210 -4.59 -3.90 -7.88
N VAL A 211 -5.61 -4.76 -7.68
CA VAL A 211 -6.68 -4.97 -8.65
C VAL A 211 -7.51 -3.69 -8.81
N ASP A 212 -7.90 -3.05 -7.71
CA ASP A 212 -8.62 -1.78 -7.69
C ASP A 212 -7.88 -0.69 -8.48
N ALA A 213 -6.57 -0.54 -8.24
CA ALA A 213 -5.73 0.43 -8.93
C ALA A 213 -5.55 0.15 -10.43
N LEU A 214 -5.67 -1.11 -10.86
CA LEU A 214 -5.60 -1.50 -12.28
C LEU A 214 -6.92 -1.33 -13.03
N LEU A 215 -8.04 -1.23 -12.31
CA LEU A 215 -9.39 -1.11 -12.87
C LEU A 215 -9.94 0.31 -12.84
N THR A 216 -9.29 1.22 -12.11
CA THR A 216 -9.63 2.65 -12.01
C THR A 216 -9.02 3.45 -13.16
#